data_AF-A0A6G0HTR2-F1
#
_entry.id   AF-A0A6G0HTR2-F1
#
_cell.length_a   1.000
_cell.length_b   1.000
_cell.length_c   1.000
_cell.angle_alpha   90.00
_cell.angle_beta   90.00
_cell.angle_gamma   90.00
#
_symmetry.space_group_name_H-M   'P 1'
#
loop_
_entity.id
_entity.type
_entity.pdbx_description
1 polymer ?
#
loop_
_entity_poly.entity_id
_entity_poly.type
_entity_poly.pdbx_seq_one_letter_code
_entity_poly.pdbx_strand_id
1 'polypeptide(L)'
;MGYTDTDAYNAILKITDSYWMKMTPSASDKNELTVHEENKINGSCIGLSFNMTIDGDHCPTSAVFQVLPGCDGCVVFRANSTASNLSTLFHMMNINIDITDEELTTHAIYLMARETSVKDSDLEQFKQQASCLGFTGEPHFSYDPKNDFCAEGEGSHLSL
;
A
#
# COMPACT_ATOMS: atom_id res chain seq x y z
N MET A 1 7.78 3.40 -1.90
CA MET A 1 7.85 4.53 -0.94
C MET A 1 6.43 4.98 -0.64
N GLY A 2 6.12 5.41 0.59
CA GLY A 2 4.74 5.77 0.97
C GLY A 2 4.64 6.85 2.03
N TYR A 3 3.58 7.67 1.92
CA TYR A 3 3.13 8.62 2.93
C TYR A 3 1.66 8.33 3.27
N THR A 4 1.29 8.58 4.52
CA THR A 4 -0.05 8.43 5.09
C THR A 4 -0.26 9.56 6.10
N ASP A 5 -1.50 9.89 6.41
CA ASP A 5 -1.85 11.01 7.30
C ASP A 5 -2.42 10.57 8.65
N THR A 6 -2.43 9.26 8.95
CA THR A 6 -2.94 8.70 10.20
C THR A 6 -1.90 7.86 10.93
N ASP A 7 -1.89 7.94 12.27
CA ASP A 7 -0.88 7.28 13.09
C ASP A 7 -0.90 5.76 12.99
N ALA A 8 -2.08 5.13 12.83
CA ALA A 8 -2.20 3.69 12.68
C ALA A 8 -1.52 3.19 11.39
N TYR A 9 -1.77 3.85 10.26
CA TYR A 9 -1.12 3.50 8.99
C TYR A 9 0.36 3.90 8.98
N ASN A 10 0.71 5.03 9.60
CA ASN A 10 2.10 5.45 9.78
C ASN A 10 2.89 4.37 10.54
N ALA A 11 2.30 3.81 11.59
CA ALA A 11 2.92 2.76 12.40
C ALA A 11 3.18 1.49 11.58
N ILE A 12 2.23 1.05 10.75
CA ILE A 12 2.43 -0.09 9.85
C ILE A 12 3.54 0.19 8.84
N LEU A 13 3.45 1.29 8.10
CA LEU A 13 4.43 1.62 7.06
C LEU A 13 5.86 1.66 7.59
N LYS A 14 6.05 2.14 8.82
CA LYS A 14 7.36 2.22 9.48
C LYS A 14 7.95 0.86 9.86
N ILE A 15 7.11 -0.16 10.06
CA ILE A 15 7.54 -1.53 10.38
C ILE A 15 7.49 -2.46 9.16
N THR A 16 7.09 -1.97 8.00
CA THR A 16 7.14 -2.72 6.73
C THR A 16 8.58 -2.75 6.21
N ASP A 17 9.11 -3.94 6.01
CA ASP A 17 10.46 -4.17 5.47
C ASP A 17 10.46 -4.15 3.94
N SER A 18 9.45 -4.77 3.33
CA SER A 18 9.30 -4.88 1.88
C SER A 18 7.84 -5.11 1.48
N TYR A 19 7.54 -4.83 0.21
CA TYR A 19 6.21 -4.94 -0.36
C TYR A 19 6.31 -5.23 -1.85
N TRP A 20 5.54 -6.19 -2.34
CA TRP A 20 5.28 -6.30 -3.78
C TRP A 20 3.82 -6.61 -4.04
N MET A 21 3.38 -6.21 -5.24
CA MET A 21 2.04 -6.47 -5.73
C MET A 21 2.06 -6.98 -7.16
N LYS A 22 1.05 -7.79 -7.48
CA LYS A 22 0.77 -8.29 -8.81
C LYS A 22 -0.70 -8.01 -9.11
N MET A 23 -0.91 -7.22 -10.15
CA MET A 23 -2.24 -6.93 -10.68
C MET A 23 -2.49 -7.80 -11.89
N THR A 24 -3.55 -8.59 -11.85
CA THR A 24 -3.95 -9.47 -12.96
C THR A 24 -5.32 -9.06 -13.46
N PRO A 25 -5.47 -8.72 -14.75
CA PRO A 25 -6.79 -8.45 -15.33
C PRO A 25 -7.71 -9.66 -15.19
N SER A 26 -8.97 -9.40 -14.84
CA SER A 26 -10.01 -10.42 -14.83
C SER A 26 -10.26 -10.92 -16.25
N ALA A 27 -10.49 -12.23 -16.38
CA ALA A 27 -10.80 -12.83 -17.67
C ALA A 27 -12.21 -12.47 -18.15
N SER A 28 -13.12 -12.14 -17.22
CA SER A 28 -14.54 -11.86 -17.50
C SER A 28 -14.84 -10.38 -17.71
N ASP A 29 -14.07 -9.47 -17.09
CA ASP A 29 -14.26 -8.03 -17.21
C ASP A 29 -12.90 -7.31 -17.33
N LYS A 30 -12.78 -6.46 -18.36
CA LYS A 30 -11.57 -5.67 -18.60
C LYS A 30 -11.39 -4.55 -17.59
N ASN A 31 -12.45 -4.19 -16.88
CA ASN A 31 -12.46 -3.19 -15.82
C ASN A 31 -12.27 -3.83 -14.45
N GLU A 32 -12.03 -5.14 -14.34
CA GLU A 32 -11.72 -5.76 -13.05
C GLU A 32 -10.27 -6.24 -13.03
N LEU A 33 -9.60 -6.01 -11.90
CA LEU A 33 -8.28 -6.49 -11.58
C LEU A 33 -8.36 -7.32 -10.31
N THR A 34 -7.74 -8.50 -10.31
CA THR A 34 -7.38 -9.17 -9.07
C THR A 34 -6.00 -8.67 -8.66
N VAL A 35 -5.93 -8.08 -7.47
CA VAL A 35 -4.69 -7.66 -6.85
C VAL A 35 -4.28 -8.73 -5.85
N HIS A 36 -3.05 -9.18 -5.98
CA HIS A 36 -2.39 -9.98 -4.97
C HIS A 36 -1.15 -9.23 -4.51
N GLU A 37 -0.97 -9.11 -3.21
CA GLU A 37 0.18 -8.44 -2.62
C GLU A 37 0.78 -9.28 -1.49
N GLU A 38 2.08 -9.10 -1.29
CA GLU A 38 2.82 -9.69 -0.19
C GLU A 38 3.54 -8.59 0.56
N ASN A 39 3.30 -8.55 1.85
CA ASN A 39 3.85 -7.57 2.77
C ASN A 39 4.79 -8.28 3.75
N LYS A 40 6.04 -7.83 3.82
CA LYS A 40 6.94 -8.22 4.91
C LYS A 40 6.86 -7.17 5.99
N ILE A 41 6.23 -7.49 7.10
CA ILE A 41 5.97 -6.57 8.21
C ILE A 41 6.66 -7.11 9.45
N ASN A 42 7.64 -6.37 9.96
CA ASN A 42 8.44 -6.73 11.13
C ASN A 42 8.98 -8.18 11.03
N GLY A 43 9.53 -8.53 9.87
CA GLY A 43 10.04 -9.86 9.55
C GLY A 43 9.00 -10.95 9.24
N SER A 44 7.70 -10.68 9.38
CA SER A 44 6.63 -11.64 9.11
C SER A 44 6.00 -11.40 7.73
N CYS A 45 5.71 -12.47 6.99
CA CYS A 45 5.07 -12.39 5.68
C CYS A 45 3.55 -12.47 5.78
N ILE A 46 2.89 -11.52 5.12
CA ILE A 46 1.43 -11.37 5.11
C ILE A 46 0.97 -11.11 3.68
N GLY A 47 0.29 -12.10 3.12
CA GLY A 47 -0.32 -12.03 1.80
C GLY A 47 -1.75 -11.51 1.87
N LEU A 48 -2.10 -10.62 0.96
CA LEU A 48 -3.45 -10.08 0.80
C LEU A 48 -3.90 -10.26 -0.66
N SER A 49 -5.15 -10.66 -0.83
CA SER A 49 -5.78 -10.73 -2.16
C SER A 49 -7.14 -10.06 -2.13
N PHE A 50 -7.39 -9.18 -3.09
CA PHE A 50 -8.66 -8.45 -3.24
C PHE A 50 -8.93 -8.10 -4.70
N ASN A 51 -10.19 -7.83 -5.02
CA ASN A 51 -10.59 -7.36 -6.35
C ASN A 51 -10.67 -5.82 -6.37
N MET A 52 -10.22 -5.24 -7.48
CA MET A 52 -10.27 -3.81 -7.76
C MET A 52 -10.99 -3.59 -9.08
N THR A 53 -11.96 -2.67 -9.10
CA THR A 53 -12.65 -2.27 -10.32
C THR A 53 -12.08 -0.95 -10.86
N ILE A 54 -11.58 -0.98 -12.10
CA ILE A 54 -11.21 0.17 -12.95
C ILE A 54 -12.48 0.82 -13.51
N ASP A 55 -13.36 1.26 -12.63
CA ASP A 55 -14.53 2.06 -12.99
C ASP A 55 -15.00 2.79 -11.74
N GLY A 56 -14.19 3.75 -11.28
CA GLY A 56 -14.50 4.65 -10.16
C GLY A 56 -15.24 4.03 -8.97
N ASP A 57 -14.51 3.83 -7.87
CA ASP A 57 -15.03 3.85 -6.48
C ASP A 57 -15.42 2.57 -5.74
N HIS A 58 -15.19 1.33 -6.19
CA HIS A 58 -15.46 0.17 -5.30
C HIS A 58 -14.33 -0.86 -5.22
N CYS A 59 -13.53 -0.75 -4.16
CA CYS A 59 -12.95 -1.88 -3.45
C CYS A 59 -13.93 -2.26 -2.31
N PRO A 60 -14.04 -3.53 -1.88
CA PRO A 60 -14.90 -3.92 -0.75
C PRO A 60 -14.45 -3.35 0.61
N THR A 61 -13.26 -2.75 0.67
CA THR A 61 -12.93 -1.68 1.63
C THR A 61 -13.15 -0.35 0.92
N SER A 62 -13.76 0.67 1.52
CA SER A 62 -14.04 1.97 0.87
C SER A 62 -12.74 2.73 0.57
N ALA A 63 -11.95 2.22 -0.36
CA ALA A 63 -10.64 2.65 -0.76
C ALA A 63 -10.70 3.02 -2.24
N VAL A 64 -10.50 4.31 -2.51
CA VAL A 64 -10.46 4.86 -3.86
C VAL A 64 -9.01 5.14 -4.20
N PHE A 65 -8.52 4.50 -5.26
CA PHE A 65 -7.17 4.71 -5.79
C PHE A 65 -7.22 5.58 -7.04
N GLN A 66 -6.38 6.62 -7.06
CA GLN A 66 -6.17 7.51 -8.19
C GLN A 66 -4.74 7.34 -8.70
N VAL A 67 -4.60 7.01 -9.98
CA VAL A 67 -3.29 6.96 -10.63
C VAL A 67 -2.83 8.37 -10.93
N LEU A 68 -1.64 8.73 -10.44
CA LEU A 68 -0.98 10.00 -10.74
C LEU A 68 0.18 9.80 -11.72
N PRO A 69 0.63 10.85 -12.40
CA PRO A 69 1.82 10.78 -13.26
C PRO A 69 3.05 10.29 -12.49
N GLY A 70 3.68 9.22 -12.96
CA GLY A 70 4.91 8.64 -12.39
C GLY A 70 6.12 8.71 -13.32
N CYS A 71 7.19 8.00 -12.94
CA CYS A 71 8.34 7.70 -13.79
C CYS A 71 8.11 6.51 -14.73
N ASP A 72 9.02 6.28 -15.67
CA ASP A 72 9.01 5.08 -16.50
C ASP A 72 9.17 3.82 -15.64
N GLY A 73 8.28 2.84 -15.82
CA GLY A 73 8.21 1.64 -14.99
C GLY A 73 7.67 1.85 -13.57
N CYS A 74 7.16 3.05 -13.26
CA CYS A 74 6.61 3.41 -11.95
C CYS A 74 5.10 3.63 -12.00
N VAL A 75 4.44 3.39 -10.87
CA VAL A 75 3.04 3.76 -10.63
C VAL A 75 2.98 4.57 -9.36
N VAL A 76 2.31 5.72 -9.43
CA VAL A 76 1.98 6.54 -8.27
C VAL A 76 0.49 6.40 -7.98
N PHE A 77 0.15 5.90 -6.80
CA PHE A 77 -1.23 5.89 -6.32
C PHE A 77 -1.43 6.96 -5.27
N ARG A 78 -2.49 7.76 -5.41
CA ARG A 78 -3.13 8.47 -4.31
C ARG A 78 -4.31 7.62 -3.86
N ALA A 79 -4.37 7.29 -2.58
CA ALA A 79 -5.43 6.46 -2.01
C ALA A 79 -6.20 7.25 -0.95
N ASN A 80 -7.52 7.14 -0.99
CA ASN A 80 -8.41 7.58 0.08
C ASN A 80 -9.15 6.35 0.59
N SER A 81 -8.92 5.96 1.84
CA SER A 81 -9.53 4.76 2.41
C SER A 81 -10.21 5.05 3.73
N THR A 82 -11.44 4.56 3.89
CA THR A 82 -12.07 4.42 5.19
C THR A 82 -12.09 2.95 5.59
N ALA A 83 -11.61 2.64 6.79
CA ALA A 83 -11.58 1.31 7.34
C ALA A 83 -12.13 1.31 8.77
N SER A 84 -12.99 0.33 9.06
CA SER A 84 -13.46 0.04 10.42
C SER A 84 -12.88 -1.29 10.89
N ASN A 85 -12.93 -1.53 12.21
CA ASN A 85 -12.41 -2.76 12.82
C ASN A 85 -10.92 -3.04 12.54
N LEU A 86 -10.11 -1.99 12.38
CA LEU A 86 -8.67 -2.12 12.11
C LEU A 86 -7.93 -2.92 13.19
N SER A 87 -8.36 -2.84 14.45
CA SER A 87 -7.81 -3.64 15.55
C SER A 87 -7.96 -5.15 15.29
N THR A 88 -9.10 -5.58 14.77
CA THR A 88 -9.35 -6.96 14.38
C THR A 88 -8.45 -7.36 13.22
N LEU A 89 -8.34 -6.51 12.19
CA LEU A 89 -7.47 -6.77 11.04
C LEU A 89 -6.00 -6.91 11.48
N PHE A 90 -5.53 -6.02 12.34
CA PHE A 90 -4.15 -6.04 12.83
C PHE A 90 -3.90 -7.26 13.72
N HIS A 91 -4.87 -7.65 14.55
CA HIS A 91 -4.78 -8.89 15.31
C HIS A 91 -4.69 -10.13 14.42
N MET A 92 -5.47 -10.19 13.34
CA MET A 92 -5.37 -11.26 12.33
C MET A 92 -4.00 -11.30 11.65
N MET A 93 -3.39 -10.13 11.46
CA MET A 93 -2.03 -9.97 10.94
C MET A 93 -0.93 -10.17 12.01
N ASN A 94 -1.31 -10.47 13.26
CA ASN A 94 -0.40 -10.56 14.41
C ASN A 94 0.42 -9.26 14.64
N ILE A 95 -0.19 -8.11 14.35
CA ILE A 95 0.35 -6.77 14.55
C ILE A 95 -0.30 -6.17 15.80
N ASN A 96 0.51 -5.84 16.80
CA ASN A 96 0.06 -5.21 18.03
C ASN A 96 0.23 -3.69 17.95
N ILE A 97 -0.72 -3.02 17.30
CA ILE A 97 -0.85 -1.56 17.30
C ILE A 97 -2.14 -1.22 18.04
N ASP A 98 -2.05 -0.33 19.02
CA ASP A 98 -3.20 0.17 19.77
C ASP A 98 -3.95 1.18 18.89
N ILE A 99 -5.20 0.88 18.54
CA ILE A 99 -6.06 1.75 17.73
C ILE A 99 -7.28 2.08 18.57
N THR A 100 -7.48 3.37 18.83
CA THR A 100 -8.60 3.85 19.64
C THR A 100 -9.87 4.09 18.84
N ASP A 101 -9.77 4.21 17.51
CA ASP A 101 -10.86 4.66 16.66
C ASP A 101 -11.61 3.47 16.02
N GLU A 102 -12.94 3.45 16.15
CA GLU A 102 -13.80 2.41 15.56
C GLU A 102 -13.80 2.44 14.02
N GLU A 103 -13.60 3.64 13.46
CA GLU A 103 -13.49 3.91 12.03
C GLU A 103 -12.40 4.97 11.80
N LEU A 104 -11.53 4.73 10.83
CA LEU A 104 -10.43 5.60 10.47
C LEU A 104 -10.45 5.89 8.97
N THR A 105 -10.46 7.18 8.62
CA THR A 105 -10.22 7.63 7.26
C THR A 105 -8.75 8.03 7.09
N THR A 106 -8.12 7.52 6.04
CA THR A 106 -6.71 7.76 5.71
C THR A 106 -6.59 8.26 4.28
N HIS A 107 -5.71 9.23 4.09
CA HIS A 107 -5.18 9.63 2.80
C HIS A 107 -3.75 9.14 2.70
N ALA A 108 -3.42 8.56 1.56
CA ALA A 108 -2.09 8.04 1.31
C ALA A 108 -1.60 8.38 -0.09
N ILE A 109 -0.29 8.41 -0.25
CA ILE A 109 0.35 8.44 -1.56
C ILE A 109 1.51 7.45 -1.58
N TYR A 110 1.53 6.60 -2.61
CA TYR A 110 2.49 5.51 -2.77
C TYR A 110 3.19 5.60 -4.12
N LEU A 111 4.49 5.41 -4.12
CA LEU A 111 5.30 5.13 -5.30
C LEU A 111 5.68 3.66 -5.30
N MET A 112 5.29 2.96 -6.35
CA MET A 112 5.70 1.60 -6.66
C MET A 112 6.47 1.60 -7.98
N ALA A 113 7.45 0.70 -8.10
CA ALA A 113 8.24 0.54 -9.30
C ALA A 113 8.34 -0.95 -9.63
N ARG A 114 8.51 -1.25 -10.92
CA ARG A 114 8.78 -2.61 -11.39
C ARG A 114 10.10 -3.15 -10.86
N GLU A 115 11.08 -2.27 -10.73
CA GLU A 115 12.42 -2.58 -10.25
C GLU A 115 12.56 -2.27 -8.76
N THR A 116 13.54 -2.90 -8.11
CA THR A 116 13.85 -2.70 -6.67
C THR A 116 14.56 -1.39 -6.37
N SER A 117 14.87 -0.60 -7.40
CA SER A 117 15.51 0.70 -7.28
C SER A 117 14.86 1.70 -8.22
N VAL A 118 14.83 2.96 -7.77
CA VAL A 118 14.29 4.10 -8.52
C VAL A 118 15.37 5.18 -8.49
N LYS A 119 15.50 5.97 -9.57
CA LYS A 119 16.50 7.03 -9.63
C LYS A 119 16.19 8.09 -8.58
N ASP A 120 17.25 8.69 -8.01
CA ASP A 120 17.11 9.77 -7.02
C ASP A 120 16.24 10.92 -7.55
N SER A 121 16.38 11.28 -8.83
CA SER A 121 15.55 12.32 -9.45
C SER A 121 14.05 12.00 -9.45
N ASP A 122 13.71 10.73 -9.67
CA ASP A 122 12.32 10.27 -9.72
C ASP A 122 11.73 10.16 -8.29
N LEU A 123 12.57 9.78 -7.31
CA LEU A 123 12.22 9.83 -5.89
C LEU A 123 11.94 11.27 -5.43
N GLU A 124 12.80 12.22 -5.80
CA GLU A 124 12.60 13.64 -5.46
C GLU A 124 11.35 14.22 -6.14
N GLN A 125 11.08 13.84 -7.40
CA GLN A 125 9.83 14.21 -8.06
C GLN A 125 8.61 13.67 -7.31
N PHE A 126 8.65 12.42 -6.84
CA PHE A 126 7.58 11.85 -6.02
C PHE A 126 7.40 12.59 -4.69
N LYS A 127 8.50 12.92 -3.99
CA LYS A 127 8.43 13.72 -2.76
C LYS A 127 7.81 15.10 -2.99
N GLN A 128 8.11 15.74 -4.12
CA GLN A 128 7.46 17.00 -4.52
C GLN A 128 5.95 16.82 -4.73
N GLN A 129 5.53 15.74 -5.40
CA GLN A 129 4.10 15.42 -5.54
C GLN A 129 3.42 15.22 -4.18
N ALA A 130 4.05 14.46 -3.28
CA ALA A 130 3.55 14.25 -1.92
C ALA A 130 3.41 15.57 -1.16
N SER A 131 4.42 16.45 -1.25
CA SER A 131 4.39 17.79 -0.66
C SER A 131 3.26 18.66 -1.21
N CYS A 132 3.03 18.64 -2.53
CA CYS A 132 1.90 19.35 -3.14
C CYS A 132 0.54 18.86 -2.65
N LEU A 133 0.44 17.59 -2.24
CA LEU A 133 -0.78 16.99 -1.70
C LEU A 133 -0.91 17.16 -0.17
N GLY A 134 0.02 17.87 0.47
CA GLY A 134 -0.02 18.18 1.91
C GLY A 134 0.72 17.19 2.80
N PHE A 135 1.38 16.16 2.23
CA PHE A 135 2.25 15.28 3.01
C PHE A 135 3.60 15.98 3.25
N THR A 136 3.92 16.26 4.51
CA THR A 136 5.16 16.94 4.89
C THR A 136 6.09 16.01 5.66
N GLY A 137 7.40 16.18 5.49
CA GLY A 137 8.42 15.39 6.18
C GLY A 137 8.94 14.22 5.34
N GLU A 138 9.53 13.24 6.03
CA GLU A 138 10.05 12.02 5.41
C GLU A 138 8.93 10.98 5.18
N PRO A 139 9.07 10.10 4.16
CA PRO A 139 8.10 9.04 3.92
C PRO A 139 8.04 8.09 5.12
N HIS A 140 6.85 7.58 5.42
CA HIS A 140 6.66 6.57 6.47
C HIS A 140 7.20 5.20 6.05
N PHE A 141 7.36 4.97 4.75
CA PHE A 141 8.03 3.79 4.20
C PHE A 141 8.94 4.18 3.04
N SER A 142 10.19 3.72 3.06
CA SER A 142 11.09 3.71 1.92
C SER A 142 11.78 2.35 1.86
N TYR A 143 11.71 1.68 0.70
CA TYR A 143 12.29 0.36 0.55
C TYR A 143 13.82 0.42 0.62
N ASP A 144 14.42 -0.40 1.48
CA ASP A 144 15.86 -0.67 1.51
C ASP A 144 16.14 -1.92 0.65
N PRO A 145 16.95 -1.83 -0.42
CA PRO A 145 17.31 -2.97 -1.26
C PRO A 145 18.00 -4.14 -0.54
N LYS A 146 18.42 -3.97 0.72
CA LYS A 146 18.93 -5.07 1.57
C LYS A 146 17.82 -5.97 2.10
N ASN A 147 16.57 -5.53 2.07
CA ASN A 147 15.44 -6.30 2.54
C ASN A 147 14.92 -7.21 1.43
N ASP A 148 14.93 -8.51 1.71
CA ASP A 148 14.31 -9.51 0.83
C ASP A 148 12.78 -9.41 0.86
N PHE A 149 12.17 -9.75 -0.28
CA PHE A 149 10.72 -9.89 -0.42
C PHE A 149 10.24 -11.26 0.08
N CYS A 150 8.99 -11.30 0.55
CA CYS A 150 8.28 -12.55 0.79
C CYS A 150 7.99 -13.27 -0.53
N ALA A 151 8.05 -14.60 -0.54
CA ALA A 151 7.56 -15.38 -1.67
C ALA A 151 6.02 -15.35 -1.74
N GLU A 152 5.47 -15.57 -2.93
CA GLU A 152 4.02 -15.70 -3.12
C GLU A 152 3.48 -16.84 -2.25
N GLY A 153 2.53 -16.53 -1.35
CA GLY A 153 1.94 -17.47 -0.40
C GLY A 153 2.80 -17.77 0.83
N GLU A 154 3.85 -16.99 1.09
CA GLU A 154 4.65 -17.12 2.31
C GLU A 154 3.93 -16.52 3.53
N GLY A 155 3.88 -17.26 4.64
CA GLY A 155 3.29 -16.77 5.88
C GLY A 155 1.76 -16.85 5.89
N SER A 156 1.11 -15.84 6.47
CA SER A 156 -0.36 -15.82 6.61
C SER A 156 -1.02 -15.15 5.42
N HIS A 157 -2.15 -15.69 4.96
CA HIS A 157 -2.90 -15.14 3.83
C HIS A 157 -4.29 -14.68 4.26
N LEU A 158 -4.67 -13.48 3.82
CA LEU A 158 -5.97 -12.87 4.04
C LEU A 158 -6.63 -12.58 2.69
N SER A 159 -7.87 -13.03 2.51
CA SER A 159 -8.69 -12.70 1.34
C SER A 159 -9.74 -11.68 1.75
N LEU A 160 -9.76 -10.51 1.09
CA LEU A 160 -10.63 -9.37 1.38
C LEU A 160 -11.63 -9.11 0.25
#